data_AF-A0AAW7QEY0-F1
#
_entry.id   AF-A0AAW7QEY0-F1
#
_cell.length_a   1.000
_cell.length_b   1.000
_cell.length_c   1.000
_cell.angle_alpha   90.00
_cell.angle_beta   90.00
_cell.angle_gamma   90.00
#
_symmetry.space_group_name_H-M   'P 1'
#
loop_
_entity.id
_entity.type
_entity.pdbx_description
1 polymer ?
#
loop_
_entity_poly.entity_id
_entity_poly.type
_entity_poly.pdbx_seq_one_letter_code
_entity_poly.pdbx_strand_id
1 'polypeptide(L)'
;MQISLNGTIFASYDGKANKTSKDSKNSFDETLESENQQSYQTNIQLSPTSVNTTFKDPTNDKLVIVSLENSTIEKLQNEFGKDSVLKDENENISLTGKAQDFVAGWFADIAYTRDFLKADINNDGVLNEFEYFNTKNGFGENQEIIFGKKTLEVVDKVNVNYLKSSSQYNVYRNKDSINSLDDELNYTINSDKNFDGNISLKEYYQNEGDIKQKVIDEIKANWVTSKYFEKTPTNIAEGLAYNYFSKALNYALEILDKKEEIDESSWEEIRRENHLTYDEKNNVLRLDLGSIQREAMVRKKKKKTDLATPLSELLSNTNINNTQTTKDINLSSNSTKNSLDSSFVEDLLYFANMESSSEVNSK
;
A
#
# COMPACT_ATOMS: atom_id res chain seq x y z
N MET A 1 -18.20 -6.09 4.99
CA MET A 1 -17.05 -5.62 4.21
C MET A 1 -16.11 -6.78 4.00
N GLN A 2 -15.64 -6.99 2.77
CA GLN A 2 -14.61 -7.97 2.44
C GLN A 2 -13.32 -7.21 2.10
N ILE A 3 -12.19 -7.65 2.66
CA ILE A 3 -10.89 -7.01 2.48
C ILE A 3 -9.97 -8.01 1.82
N SER A 4 -9.32 -7.60 0.73
CA SER A 4 -8.27 -8.35 0.05
C SER A 4 -6.98 -7.54 0.04
N LEU A 5 -5.96 -8.00 0.76
CA LEU A 5 -4.64 -7.38 0.82
C LEU A 5 -3.66 -8.19 -0.01
N ASN A 6 -3.08 -7.58 -1.05
CA ASN A 6 -2.30 -8.29 -2.06
C ASN A 6 -0.90 -7.69 -2.25
N GLY A 7 0.07 -8.58 -2.44
CA GLY A 7 1.44 -8.21 -2.78
C GLY A 7 2.40 -8.26 -1.60
N THR A 8 3.68 -8.25 -1.96
CA THR A 8 4.83 -8.25 -1.05
C THR A 8 5.38 -6.83 -0.98
N ILE A 9 5.65 -6.33 0.22
CA ILE A 9 6.27 -5.02 0.49
C ILE A 9 7.80 -5.12 0.37
N PHE A 10 8.40 -6.11 1.01
CA PHE A 10 9.84 -6.37 0.94
C PHE A 10 10.09 -7.87 0.88
N ALA A 11 11.20 -8.27 0.27
CA ALA A 11 11.66 -9.64 0.23
C ALA A 11 13.12 -9.73 0.69
N SER A 12 13.40 -10.73 1.51
CA SER A 12 14.76 -11.06 1.94
C SER A 12 15.64 -11.41 0.74
N TYR A 13 16.93 -11.16 0.89
CA TYR A 13 17.91 -11.51 -0.14
C TYR A 13 18.06 -13.03 -0.27
N ASP A 14 17.73 -13.58 -1.45
CA ASP A 14 18.03 -14.98 -1.76
C ASP A 14 19.48 -15.14 -2.28
N GLY A 15 20.37 -15.55 -1.36
CA GLY A 15 21.76 -15.87 -1.70
C GLY A 15 21.93 -17.12 -2.56
N LYS A 16 20.98 -18.08 -2.55
CA LYS A 16 21.09 -19.34 -3.31
C LYS A 16 20.80 -19.13 -4.80
N ALA A 17 19.88 -18.23 -5.14
CA ALA A 17 19.67 -17.81 -6.53
C ALA A 17 20.89 -17.08 -7.11
N ASN A 18 21.57 -16.25 -6.31
CA ASN A 18 22.68 -15.40 -6.77
C ASN A 18 24.07 -16.07 -6.75
N LYS A 19 24.29 -17.09 -5.89
CA LYS A 19 25.56 -17.86 -5.85
C LYS A 19 25.82 -18.67 -7.13
N THR A 20 24.80 -18.99 -7.94
CA THR A 20 24.99 -19.69 -9.23
C THR A 20 25.77 -18.89 -10.30
N SER A 21 26.09 -17.61 -10.04
CA SER A 21 26.85 -16.75 -10.95
C SER A 21 28.32 -16.52 -10.56
N LYS A 22 28.77 -17.05 -9.40
CA LYS A 22 30.10 -16.75 -8.84
C LYS A 22 30.87 -17.98 -8.35
N ASP A 23 30.71 -19.13 -9.01
CA ASP A 23 31.64 -20.24 -8.87
C ASP A 23 32.95 -19.95 -9.63
N SER A 24 33.76 -19.03 -9.12
CA SER A 24 35.18 -18.95 -9.44
C SER A 24 35.99 -19.38 -8.21
N LYS A 25 36.64 -20.54 -8.37
CA LYS A 25 37.60 -21.17 -7.46
C LYS A 25 38.45 -20.17 -6.67
N ASN A 26 38.23 -20.10 -5.36
CA ASN A 26 39.17 -19.47 -4.43
C ASN A 26 39.88 -20.55 -3.59
N SER A 27 41.16 -20.29 -3.33
CA SER A 27 42.12 -21.21 -2.70
C SER A 27 41.85 -21.35 -1.19
N PHE A 28 42.22 -22.49 -0.60
CA PHE A 28 42.10 -22.77 0.83
C PHE A 28 42.77 -21.69 1.71
N ASP A 29 43.81 -21.02 1.19
CA ASP A 29 44.50 -19.92 1.89
C ASP A 29 43.71 -18.58 1.88
N GLU A 30 42.85 -18.30 0.89
CA GLU A 30 41.96 -17.11 0.92
C GLU A 30 40.81 -17.28 1.91
N THR A 31 40.46 -18.53 2.24
CA THR A 31 39.37 -18.85 3.16
C THR A 31 39.76 -18.45 4.59
N LEU A 32 41.02 -18.62 4.99
CA LEU A 32 41.54 -18.30 6.32
C LEU A 32 41.77 -16.79 6.56
N GLU A 33 42.07 -15.99 5.53
CA GLU A 33 42.17 -14.53 5.67
C GLU A 33 40.80 -13.81 5.67
N SER A 34 39.77 -14.43 5.08
CA SER A 34 38.40 -13.90 5.07
C SER A 34 37.67 -14.04 6.43
N GLU A 35 38.09 -14.98 7.28
CA GLU A 35 37.44 -15.28 8.56
C GLU A 35 37.54 -14.15 9.60
N ASN A 36 38.47 -13.19 9.43
CA ASN A 36 38.65 -12.05 10.33
C ASN A 36 38.18 -10.71 9.74
N GLN A 37 37.60 -10.69 8.53
CA GLN A 37 37.03 -9.47 7.96
C GLN A 37 35.54 -9.40 8.29
N GLN A 38 35.14 -8.28 8.89
CA GLN A 38 33.74 -7.98 9.18
C GLN A 38 33.16 -7.13 8.05
N SER A 39 31.94 -7.43 7.60
CA SER A 39 31.20 -6.54 6.69
C SER A 39 30.34 -5.52 7.44
N TYR A 40 29.96 -5.84 8.68
CA TYR A 40 29.26 -4.93 9.59
C TYR A 40 29.52 -5.33 11.04
N GLN A 41 29.79 -4.34 11.89
CA GLN A 41 29.80 -4.51 13.33
C GLN A 41 29.06 -3.34 13.97
N THR A 42 28.00 -3.67 14.69
CA THR A 42 27.27 -2.69 15.50
C THR A 42 28.14 -2.12 16.61
N ASN A 43 28.01 -0.83 16.84
CA ASN A 43 28.57 -0.08 17.97
C ASN A 43 27.48 0.37 18.96
N ILE A 44 26.23 -0.02 18.71
CA ILE A 44 25.07 0.35 19.53
C ILE A 44 24.54 -0.86 20.28
N GLN A 45 24.04 -0.60 21.49
CA GLN A 45 23.18 -1.54 22.20
C GLN A 45 21.74 -1.06 22.06
N LEU A 46 20.90 -1.82 21.35
CA LEU A 46 19.51 -1.42 21.10
C LEU A 46 18.73 -1.23 22.41
N SER A 47 18.92 -2.13 23.37
CA SER A 47 18.27 -2.07 24.66
C SER A 47 19.05 -2.87 25.72
N PRO A 48 18.70 -2.74 27.01
CA PRO A 48 19.30 -3.58 28.06
C PRO A 48 19.08 -5.09 27.86
N THR A 49 18.11 -5.48 27.03
CA THR A 49 17.77 -6.89 26.75
C THR A 49 18.27 -7.37 25.39
N SER A 50 19.01 -6.53 24.65
CA SER A 50 19.60 -6.94 23.38
C SER A 50 20.97 -7.58 23.58
N VAL A 51 21.33 -8.44 22.64
CA VAL A 51 22.58 -9.22 22.67
C VAL A 51 23.26 -9.19 21.31
N ASN A 52 24.59 -9.17 21.32
CA ASN A 52 25.39 -9.26 20.11
C ASN A 52 25.16 -10.63 19.46
N THR A 53 24.71 -10.58 18.22
CA THR A 53 24.35 -11.74 17.42
C THR A 53 25.16 -11.75 16.14
N THR A 54 25.77 -12.89 15.87
CA THR A 54 26.77 -13.05 14.81
C THR A 54 26.27 -14.01 13.74
N PHE A 55 26.50 -13.65 12.48
CA PHE A 55 26.23 -14.50 11.31
C PHE A 55 27.11 -14.10 10.13
N LYS A 56 27.03 -14.85 9.02
CA LYS A 56 27.72 -14.51 7.77
C LYS A 56 26.84 -13.71 6.82
N ASP A 57 27.39 -12.63 6.29
CA ASP A 57 26.82 -11.85 5.21
C ASP A 57 26.63 -12.72 3.96
N PRO A 58 25.43 -12.81 3.38
CA PRO A 58 25.18 -13.71 2.26
C PRO A 58 25.83 -13.22 0.94
N THR A 59 26.32 -11.97 0.88
CA THR A 59 26.86 -11.35 -0.33
C THR A 59 28.38 -11.49 -0.46
N ASN A 60 29.09 -11.66 0.66
CA ASN A 60 30.55 -11.67 0.72
C ASN A 60 31.14 -12.66 1.75
N ASP A 61 30.30 -13.43 2.44
CA ASP A 61 30.64 -14.44 3.45
C ASP A 61 31.46 -13.90 4.66
N LYS A 62 31.59 -12.57 4.81
CA LYS A 62 32.23 -11.91 5.97
C LYS A 62 31.33 -11.93 7.19
N LEU A 63 31.92 -11.71 8.35
CA LEU A 63 31.21 -11.70 9.62
C LEU A 63 30.36 -10.43 9.78
N VAL A 64 29.13 -10.62 10.23
CA VAL A 64 28.20 -9.55 10.63
C VAL A 64 27.91 -9.71 12.11
N ILE A 65 28.05 -8.62 12.86
CA ILE A 65 27.69 -8.54 14.28
C ILE A 65 26.64 -7.44 14.43
N VAL A 66 25.44 -7.81 14.84
CA VAL A 66 24.30 -6.91 15.09
C VAL A 66 23.81 -7.07 16.53
N SER A 67 23.07 -6.10 17.04
CA SER A 67 22.37 -6.18 18.32
C SER A 67 20.93 -6.67 18.08
N LEU A 68 20.57 -7.88 18.51
CA LEU A 68 19.20 -8.39 18.43
C LEU A 68 18.56 -8.47 19.82
N GLU A 69 17.26 -8.19 19.90
CA GLU A 69 16.48 -8.37 21.13
C GLU A 69 16.36 -9.84 21.51
N ASN A 70 16.44 -10.16 22.80
CA ASN A 70 16.26 -11.53 23.28
C ASN A 70 14.92 -12.14 22.82
N SER A 71 13.85 -11.35 22.72
CA SER A 71 12.55 -11.81 22.20
C SER A 71 12.60 -12.21 20.72
N THR A 72 13.40 -11.51 19.91
CA THR A 72 13.67 -11.88 18.51
C THR A 72 14.45 -13.20 18.45
N ILE A 73 15.46 -13.37 19.31
CA ILE A 73 16.23 -14.61 19.40
C ILE A 73 15.34 -15.80 19.79
N GLU A 74 14.50 -15.64 20.81
CA GLU A 74 13.56 -16.68 21.25
C GLU A 74 12.61 -17.10 20.11
N LYS A 75 12.12 -16.15 19.32
CA LYS A 75 11.31 -16.45 18.13
C LYS A 75 12.07 -17.28 17.10
N LEU A 76 13.32 -16.89 16.80
CA LEU A 76 14.17 -17.65 15.87
C LEU A 76 14.42 -19.08 16.37
N GLN A 77 14.67 -19.25 17.67
CA GLN A 77 14.82 -20.58 18.28
C GLN A 77 13.54 -21.42 18.21
N ASN A 78 12.38 -20.79 18.41
CA ASN A 78 11.09 -21.47 18.36
C ASN A 78 10.76 -21.96 16.94
N GLU A 79 11.08 -21.17 15.92
CA GLU A 79 10.83 -21.52 14.52
C GLU A 79 11.88 -22.50 13.95
N PHE A 80 13.16 -22.19 14.12
CA PHE A 80 14.25 -22.92 13.46
C PHE A 80 14.93 -23.96 14.34
N GLY A 81 14.50 -24.10 15.60
CA GLY A 81 15.03 -25.03 16.58
C GLY A 81 16.17 -24.45 17.41
N LYS A 82 16.36 -24.99 18.62
CA LYS A 82 17.34 -24.49 19.59
C LYS A 82 18.78 -24.51 19.09
N ASP A 83 19.14 -25.52 18.30
CA ASP A 83 20.50 -25.70 17.77
C ASP A 83 20.87 -24.65 16.71
N SER A 84 19.89 -23.87 16.22
CA SER A 84 20.12 -22.76 15.28
C SER A 84 20.72 -21.52 15.95
N VAL A 85 20.80 -21.50 17.28
CA VAL A 85 21.31 -20.38 18.09
C VAL A 85 22.32 -20.92 19.09
N LEU A 86 23.60 -20.62 18.87
CA LEU A 86 24.71 -21.01 19.74
C LEU A 86 25.09 -19.85 20.64
N LYS A 87 25.10 -20.08 21.95
CA LYS A 87 25.48 -19.08 22.96
C LYS A 87 26.92 -19.33 23.42
N ASP A 88 27.76 -18.30 23.41
CA ASP A 88 29.14 -18.37 23.90
C ASP A 88 29.24 -18.13 25.42
N GLU A 89 30.46 -18.23 25.96
CA GLU A 89 30.74 -18.02 27.39
C GLU A 89 30.44 -16.58 27.87
N ASN A 90 30.45 -15.61 26.95
CA ASN A 90 30.16 -14.20 27.20
C ASN A 90 28.69 -13.84 26.94
N GLU A 91 27.84 -14.86 26.76
CA GLU A 91 26.43 -14.74 26.41
C GLU A 91 26.11 -14.20 25.02
N ASN A 92 27.12 -13.98 24.16
CA ASN A 92 26.88 -13.60 22.77
C ASN A 92 26.31 -14.78 21.99
N ILE A 93 25.66 -14.44 20.88
CA ILE A 93 24.95 -15.40 20.05
C ILE A 93 25.63 -15.53 18.69
N SER A 94 25.72 -16.76 18.20
CA SER A 94 26.00 -17.08 16.81
C SER A 94 24.81 -17.83 16.21
N LEU A 95 24.26 -17.31 15.11
CA LEU A 95 23.20 -17.99 14.37
C LEU A 95 23.82 -19.03 13.43
N THR A 96 23.13 -20.15 13.26
CA THR A 96 23.55 -21.21 12.33
C THR A 96 22.36 -21.77 11.54
N GLY A 97 22.67 -22.51 10.47
CA GLY A 97 21.66 -23.18 9.66
C GLY A 97 20.61 -22.23 9.09
N LYS A 98 19.32 -22.61 9.21
CA LYS A 98 18.21 -21.84 8.63
C LYS A 98 17.99 -20.49 9.31
N ALA A 99 18.21 -20.37 10.62
CA ALA A 99 18.07 -19.10 11.31
C ALA A 99 19.12 -18.09 10.81
N GLN A 100 20.35 -18.55 10.58
CA GLN A 100 21.37 -17.74 9.92
C GLN A 100 20.93 -17.33 8.52
N ASP A 101 20.56 -18.28 7.64
CA ASP A 101 20.17 -17.98 6.26
C ASP A 101 19.05 -16.93 6.21
N PHE A 102 18.06 -17.06 7.09
CA PHE A 102 16.91 -16.15 7.20
C PHE A 102 17.32 -14.74 7.65
N VAL A 103 18.04 -14.62 8.77
CA VAL A 103 18.47 -13.32 9.31
C VAL A 103 19.47 -12.65 8.37
N ALA A 104 20.39 -13.41 7.78
CA ALA A 104 21.36 -12.92 6.81
C ALA A 104 20.67 -12.37 5.54
N GLY A 105 19.62 -13.04 5.07
CA GLY A 105 18.79 -12.58 3.95
C GLY A 105 18.12 -11.23 4.23
N TRP A 106 17.52 -11.07 5.41
CA TRP A 106 16.91 -9.80 5.81
C TRP A 106 17.94 -8.70 6.06
N PHE A 107 19.07 -9.03 6.67
CA PHE A 107 20.18 -8.09 6.83
C PHE A 107 20.62 -7.54 5.47
N ALA A 108 20.85 -8.39 4.47
CA ALA A 108 21.29 -7.95 3.15
C ALA A 108 20.25 -7.09 2.42
N ASP A 109 18.94 -7.40 2.55
CA ASP A 109 17.89 -6.55 2.03
C ASP A 109 17.93 -5.15 2.68
N ILE A 110 18.01 -5.07 4.01
CA ILE A 110 18.02 -3.80 4.75
C ILE A 110 19.29 -2.99 4.44
N ALA A 111 20.45 -3.64 4.59
CA ALA A 111 21.77 -3.04 4.44
C ALA A 111 21.97 -2.48 3.02
N TYR A 112 21.60 -3.25 2.00
CA TYR A 112 22.01 -3.01 0.61
C TYR A 112 20.85 -2.63 -0.30
N THR A 113 19.75 -3.39 -0.31
CA THR A 113 18.61 -3.09 -1.18
C THR A 113 17.86 -1.85 -0.71
N ARG A 114 17.65 -1.75 0.61
CA ARG A 114 16.99 -0.63 1.29
C ARG A 114 17.96 0.52 1.63
N ASP A 115 19.23 0.37 1.25
CA ASP A 115 20.28 1.38 1.33
C ASP A 115 20.60 1.88 2.77
N PHE A 116 20.35 1.11 3.83
CA PHE A 116 20.60 1.58 5.22
C PHE A 116 22.07 1.91 5.48
N LEU A 117 23.01 1.07 5.04
CA LEU A 117 24.44 1.34 5.20
C LEU A 117 24.90 2.54 4.37
N LYS A 118 24.29 2.74 3.21
CA LYS A 118 24.59 3.88 2.33
C LYS A 118 24.00 5.19 2.87
N ALA A 119 22.89 5.09 3.59
CA ALA A 119 22.18 6.22 4.18
C ALA A 119 22.87 6.77 5.43
N ASP A 120 23.54 5.93 6.20
CA ASP A 120 24.38 6.31 7.35
C ASP A 120 25.69 6.98 6.86
N ILE A 121 25.66 8.30 6.67
CA ILE A 121 26.75 9.04 6.00
C ILE A 121 27.94 9.19 6.95
N ASN A 122 27.67 9.38 8.24
CA ASN A 122 28.72 9.57 9.24
C ASN A 122 29.27 8.21 9.77
N ASN A 123 28.62 7.09 9.44
CA ASN A 123 28.94 5.73 9.88
C ASN A 123 28.95 5.59 11.41
N ASP A 124 28.03 6.29 12.09
CA ASP A 124 27.90 6.20 13.54
C ASP A 124 26.96 5.08 14.00
N GLY A 125 26.32 4.37 13.06
CA GLY A 125 25.40 3.27 13.31
C GLY A 125 23.96 3.71 13.59
N VAL A 126 23.69 5.02 13.62
CA VAL A 126 22.39 5.62 13.92
C VAL A 126 21.95 6.48 12.75
N LEU A 127 20.69 6.34 12.33
CA LEU A 127 20.15 7.18 11.27
C LEU A 127 19.50 8.42 11.89
N ASN A 128 19.98 9.60 11.55
CA ASN A 128 19.19 10.82 11.74
C ASN A 128 18.05 10.91 10.72
N GLU A 129 17.24 11.97 10.79
CA GLU A 129 16.09 12.15 9.89
C GLU A 129 16.50 12.23 8.41
N PHE A 130 17.54 13.01 8.10
CA PHE A 130 18.04 13.19 6.74
C PHE A 130 18.59 11.87 6.17
N GLU A 131 19.32 11.12 6.99
CA GLU A 131 19.87 9.81 6.61
C GLU A 131 18.74 8.82 6.34
N TYR A 132 17.78 8.69 7.25
CA TYR A 132 16.64 7.81 7.06
C TYR A 132 15.83 8.12 5.81
N PHE A 133 15.61 9.39 5.48
CA PHE A 133 14.90 9.77 4.25
C PHE A 133 15.64 9.36 2.97
N ASN A 134 16.93 9.04 3.05
CA ASN A 134 17.69 8.46 1.95
C ASN A 134 17.65 6.93 1.89
N THR A 135 17.07 6.25 2.88
CA THR A 135 16.75 4.82 2.80
C THR A 135 15.58 4.58 1.83
N LYS A 136 15.49 3.35 1.33
CA LYS A 136 14.38 2.87 0.51
C LYS A 136 13.39 2.04 1.33
N ASN A 137 12.90 2.64 2.43
CA ASN A 137 11.96 2.00 3.37
C ASN A 137 10.49 2.35 3.13
N GLY A 138 10.15 2.81 1.93
CA GLY A 138 8.78 3.09 1.52
C GLY A 138 8.25 2.08 0.51
N PHE A 139 6.93 2.04 0.38
CA PHE A 139 6.24 1.32 -0.68
C PHE A 139 5.00 2.09 -1.12
N GLY A 140 4.52 1.79 -2.32
CA GLY A 140 3.25 2.30 -2.83
C GLY A 140 2.22 1.18 -2.84
N GLU A 141 0.98 1.54 -2.53
CA GLU A 141 -0.16 0.68 -2.76
C GLU A 141 -1.26 1.43 -3.51
N ASN A 142 -2.12 0.65 -4.16
CA ASN A 142 -3.35 1.11 -4.76
C ASN A 142 -4.52 0.51 -3.99
N GLN A 143 -5.49 1.37 -3.68
CA GLN A 143 -6.75 0.97 -3.07
C GLN A 143 -7.87 1.09 -4.07
N GLU A 144 -8.64 0.01 -4.22
CA GLU A 144 -9.87 -0.04 -5.00
C GLU A 144 -11.05 -0.35 -4.08
N ILE A 145 -12.11 0.45 -4.21
CA ILE A 145 -13.36 0.26 -3.46
C ILE A 145 -14.45 -0.15 -4.44
N ILE A 146 -14.99 -1.35 -4.24
CA ILE A 146 -16.02 -1.95 -5.10
C ILE A 146 -17.31 -2.09 -4.30
N PHE A 147 -18.38 -1.48 -4.83
CA PHE A 147 -19.73 -1.64 -4.33
C PHE A 147 -20.41 -2.82 -5.03
N GLY A 148 -20.29 -4.00 -4.44
CA GLY A 148 -21.00 -5.21 -4.87
C GLY A 148 -22.50 -5.13 -4.57
N LYS A 149 -23.26 -6.13 -5.04
CA LYS A 149 -24.72 -6.19 -4.85
C LYS A 149 -25.13 -6.11 -3.38
N LYS A 150 -24.38 -6.78 -2.50
CA LYS A 150 -24.63 -6.89 -1.05
C LYS A 150 -23.34 -6.73 -0.23
N THR A 151 -22.25 -6.30 -0.86
CA THR A 151 -20.92 -6.27 -0.25
C THR A 151 -20.24 -4.94 -0.57
N LEU A 152 -19.45 -4.47 0.40
CA LEU A 152 -18.39 -3.50 0.18
C LEU A 152 -17.10 -4.29 0.13
N GLU A 153 -16.43 -4.31 -1.01
CA GLU A 153 -15.17 -4.98 -1.23
C GLU A 153 -14.07 -3.93 -1.31
N VAL A 154 -12.98 -4.17 -0.60
CA VAL A 154 -11.80 -3.31 -0.61
C VAL A 154 -10.62 -4.17 -1.03
N VAL A 155 -9.96 -3.75 -2.10
CA VAL A 155 -8.79 -4.43 -2.63
C VAL A 155 -7.61 -3.46 -2.54
N ASP A 156 -6.70 -3.77 -1.64
CA ASP A 156 -5.43 -3.06 -1.53
C ASP A 156 -4.34 -3.92 -2.16
N LYS A 157 -3.52 -3.30 -3.01
CA LYS A 157 -2.45 -3.99 -3.73
C LYS A 157 -1.18 -3.16 -3.75
N VAL A 158 -0.08 -3.77 -3.32
CA VAL A 158 1.25 -3.19 -3.49
C VAL A 158 1.55 -3.06 -4.99
N ASN A 159 1.86 -1.85 -5.45
CA ASN A 159 2.15 -1.56 -6.85
C ASN A 159 3.62 -1.19 -7.07
N VAL A 160 4.32 -0.74 -6.03
CA VAL A 160 5.74 -0.41 -6.08
C VAL A 160 6.40 -0.61 -4.72
N ASN A 161 7.65 -1.06 -4.73
CA ASN A 161 8.44 -1.40 -3.56
C ASN A 161 9.71 -0.55 -3.53
N TYR A 162 10.40 -0.54 -2.38
CA TYR A 162 11.73 0.09 -2.23
C TYR A 162 11.75 1.57 -2.64
N LEU A 163 10.67 2.28 -2.32
CA LEU A 163 10.59 3.73 -2.50
C LEU A 163 11.39 4.44 -1.40
N LYS A 164 11.89 5.64 -1.71
CA LYS A 164 12.55 6.46 -0.69
C LYS A 164 11.57 6.83 0.43
N SER A 165 12.08 6.83 1.65
CA SER A 165 11.31 7.18 2.86
C SER A 165 10.93 8.67 2.93
N SER A 166 11.42 9.50 2.00
CA SER A 166 11.32 10.97 1.98
C SER A 166 10.00 11.57 1.43
N SER A 167 8.84 10.96 1.70
CA SER A 167 7.47 11.51 1.51
C SER A 167 6.76 11.41 0.14
N GLN A 168 5.43 11.21 0.24
CA GLN A 168 4.35 10.87 -0.72
C GLN A 168 3.89 9.40 -0.75
N TYR A 169 4.53 8.50 -0.02
CA TYR A 169 4.24 7.06 -0.06
C TYR A 169 4.05 6.47 1.33
N ASN A 170 3.50 5.25 1.40
CA ASN A 170 3.40 4.52 2.66
C ASN A 170 4.81 4.25 3.15
N VAL A 171 5.10 4.77 4.34
CA VAL A 171 6.35 4.47 5.02
C VAL A 171 6.13 3.21 5.82
N TYR A 172 6.96 2.19 5.59
CA TYR A 172 6.84 0.91 6.29
C TYR A 172 6.90 1.08 7.81
N ARG A 173 7.67 2.07 8.27
CA ARG A 173 7.76 2.50 9.66
C ARG A 173 8.02 4.01 9.72
N ASN A 174 7.43 4.69 10.69
CA ASN A 174 7.66 6.12 10.88
C ASN A 174 9.10 6.42 11.32
N LYS A 175 9.66 7.57 10.91
CA LYS A 175 11.05 7.94 11.24
C LYS A 175 11.34 7.88 12.75
N ASP A 176 10.40 8.39 13.56
CA ASP A 176 10.53 8.44 15.02
C ASP A 176 10.61 7.05 15.67
N SER A 177 10.29 6.00 14.90
CA SER A 177 10.35 4.62 15.36
C SER A 177 11.59 3.87 14.90
N ILE A 178 12.49 4.47 14.11
CA ILE A 178 13.66 3.80 13.54
C ILE A 178 14.94 4.57 13.86
N ASN A 179 15.80 3.90 14.62
CA ASN A 179 17.05 4.47 15.09
C ASN A 179 18.27 3.95 14.33
N SER A 180 18.26 2.72 13.81
CA SER A 180 19.45 2.08 13.22
C SER A 180 19.08 0.92 12.29
N LEU A 181 20.10 0.36 11.62
CA LEU A 181 19.99 -0.90 10.88
C LEU A 181 19.55 -2.06 11.80
N ASP A 182 20.16 -2.17 12.98
CA ASP A 182 19.85 -3.22 13.95
C ASP A 182 18.39 -3.18 14.41
N ASP A 183 17.86 -1.99 14.67
CA ASP A 183 16.46 -1.80 15.04
C ASP A 183 15.54 -2.24 13.90
N GLU A 184 15.87 -1.85 12.67
CA GLU A 184 15.10 -2.24 11.50
C GLU A 184 15.15 -3.74 11.22
N LEU A 185 16.30 -4.38 11.47
CA LEU A 185 16.45 -5.83 11.35
C LEU A 185 15.58 -6.56 12.38
N ASN A 186 15.59 -6.12 13.64
CA ASN A 186 14.70 -6.66 14.66
C ASN A 186 13.23 -6.51 14.26
N TYR A 187 12.82 -5.31 13.84
CA TYR A 187 11.44 -5.09 13.43
C TYR A 187 11.05 -5.97 12.22
N THR A 188 11.91 -6.05 11.21
CA THR A 188 11.64 -6.82 9.99
C THR A 188 11.49 -8.31 10.29
N ILE A 189 12.39 -8.90 11.10
CA ILE A 189 12.28 -10.29 11.55
C ILE A 189 10.98 -10.53 12.31
N ASN A 190 10.57 -9.58 13.16
CA ASN A 190 9.32 -9.70 13.91
C ASN A 190 8.06 -9.49 13.07
N SER A 191 8.22 -8.84 11.91
CA SER A 191 7.13 -8.53 10.99
C SER A 191 6.86 -9.62 9.97
N ASP A 192 7.88 -10.41 9.63
CA ASP A 192 7.78 -11.63 8.84
C ASP A 192 7.22 -12.75 9.74
N LYS A 193 5.89 -12.87 9.80
CA LYS A 193 5.21 -13.69 10.80
C LYS A 193 5.27 -15.18 10.47
N ASN A 194 5.40 -15.50 9.20
CA ASN A 194 5.46 -16.86 8.70
C ASN A 194 6.88 -17.31 8.35
N PHE A 195 7.88 -16.45 8.55
CA PHE A 195 9.30 -16.71 8.32
C PHE A 195 9.60 -17.16 6.88
N ASP A 196 8.82 -16.67 5.91
CA ASP A 196 8.95 -17.07 4.51
C ASP A 196 9.94 -16.19 3.72
N GLY A 197 10.49 -15.15 4.37
CA GLY A 197 11.42 -14.23 3.75
C GLY A 197 10.72 -13.15 2.92
N ASN A 198 9.42 -12.94 3.08
CA ASN A 198 8.65 -11.86 2.47
C ASN A 198 7.80 -11.15 3.53
N ILE A 199 7.77 -9.82 3.49
CA ILE A 199 6.77 -9.05 4.22
C ILE A 199 5.59 -8.82 3.30
N SER A 200 4.49 -9.51 3.53
CA SER A 200 3.24 -9.28 2.79
C SER A 200 2.53 -8.01 3.27
N LEU A 201 1.68 -7.43 2.39
CA LEU A 201 0.82 -6.31 2.78
C LEU A 201 -0.07 -6.64 3.99
N LYS A 202 -0.53 -7.89 4.04
CA LYS A 202 -1.33 -8.40 5.15
C LYS A 202 -0.56 -8.37 6.47
N GLU A 203 0.69 -8.83 6.49
CA GLU A 203 1.49 -8.81 7.72
C GLU A 203 1.78 -7.40 8.21
N TYR A 204 2.07 -6.48 7.29
CA TYR A 204 2.20 -5.07 7.61
C TYR A 204 0.94 -4.52 8.29
N TYR A 205 -0.26 -4.77 7.75
CA TYR A 205 -1.50 -4.30 8.37
C TYR A 205 -1.73 -4.94 9.75
N GLN A 206 -1.38 -6.21 9.91
CA GLN A 206 -1.51 -6.90 11.20
C GLN A 206 -0.52 -6.40 12.27
N ASN A 207 0.59 -5.78 11.89
CA ASN A 207 1.52 -5.17 12.85
C ASN A 207 1.03 -3.81 13.34
N GLU A 208 0.18 -3.18 12.55
CA GLU A 208 -0.36 -1.84 12.80
C GLU A 208 -1.68 -1.89 13.60
N GLY A 209 -2.27 -3.08 13.74
CA GLY A 209 -3.42 -3.32 14.61
C GLY A 209 -4.49 -4.21 13.96
N ASP A 210 -5.75 -3.86 14.19
CA ASP A 210 -6.88 -4.52 13.55
C ASP A 210 -6.95 -4.13 12.07
N ILE A 211 -6.80 -5.12 11.17
CA ILE A 211 -6.81 -4.91 9.71
C ILE A 211 -8.06 -4.13 9.27
N LYS A 212 -9.23 -4.50 9.80
CA LYS A 212 -10.50 -3.90 9.38
C LYS A 212 -10.55 -2.42 9.74
N GLN A 213 -10.14 -2.08 10.96
CA GLN A 213 -10.08 -0.69 11.40
C GLN A 213 -9.07 0.12 10.59
N LYS A 214 -7.87 -0.43 10.35
CA LYS A 214 -6.84 0.25 9.53
C LYS A 214 -7.36 0.59 8.14
N VAL A 215 -7.98 -0.38 7.45
CA VAL A 215 -8.59 -0.16 6.14
C VAL A 215 -9.68 0.93 6.20
N ILE A 216 -10.54 0.92 7.23
CA ILE A 216 -11.58 1.96 7.39
C ILE A 216 -10.95 3.35 7.57
N ASP A 217 -9.91 3.46 8.39
CA ASP A 217 -9.24 4.72 8.67
C ASP A 217 -8.54 5.28 7.42
N GLU A 218 -7.90 4.42 6.63
CA GLU A 218 -7.31 4.79 5.35
C GLU A 218 -8.36 5.18 4.31
N ILE A 219 -9.50 4.46 4.23
CA ILE A 219 -10.60 4.85 3.36
C ILE A 219 -11.10 6.26 3.74
N LYS A 220 -11.29 6.53 5.04
CA LYS A 220 -11.72 7.84 5.52
C LYS A 220 -10.69 8.93 5.20
N ALA A 221 -9.41 8.64 5.37
CA ALA A 221 -8.33 9.56 5.06
C ALA A 221 -8.24 9.86 3.55
N ASN A 222 -8.40 8.84 2.71
CA ASN A 222 -8.21 8.92 1.27
C ASN A 222 -9.45 9.43 0.51
N TRP A 223 -10.65 8.99 0.90
CA TRP A 223 -11.86 9.20 0.09
C TRP A 223 -12.89 10.14 0.72
N VAL A 224 -12.85 10.29 2.05
CA VAL A 224 -13.89 11.04 2.79
C VAL A 224 -13.40 12.42 3.21
N THR A 225 -12.25 12.46 3.88
CA THR A 225 -11.70 13.67 4.49
C THR A 225 -10.56 14.30 3.68
N SER A 226 -10.11 13.60 2.63
CA SER A 226 -9.03 14.04 1.75
C SER A 226 -9.37 15.36 1.04
N LYS A 227 -8.52 16.37 1.28
CA LYS A 227 -8.50 17.60 0.46
C LYS A 227 -8.00 17.35 -0.97
N TYR A 228 -7.36 16.22 -1.26
CA TYR A 228 -6.83 15.92 -2.60
C TYR A 228 -7.93 15.71 -3.66
N PHE A 229 -9.14 15.35 -3.22
CA PHE A 229 -10.32 15.26 -4.08
C PHE A 229 -11.14 16.57 -4.14
N GLU A 230 -10.60 17.69 -3.61
CA GLU A 230 -11.02 19.05 -3.98
C GLU A 230 -10.53 19.47 -5.38
N LYS A 231 -9.96 18.54 -6.18
CA LYS A 231 -9.78 18.78 -7.61
C LYS A 231 -11.16 19.04 -8.21
N THR A 232 -11.34 20.24 -8.75
CA THR A 232 -12.57 20.63 -9.42
C THR A 232 -12.89 19.56 -10.46
N PRO A 233 -14.05 18.89 -10.38
CA PRO A 233 -14.45 17.90 -11.37
C PRO A 233 -14.22 18.46 -12.76
N THR A 234 -13.58 17.70 -13.65
CA THR A 234 -13.26 18.24 -14.98
C THR A 234 -14.52 18.44 -15.81
N ASN A 235 -15.60 17.75 -15.42
CA ASN A 235 -16.95 17.92 -15.93
C ASN A 235 -17.99 17.63 -14.84
N ILE A 236 -19.24 17.99 -15.15
CA ILE A 236 -20.38 17.88 -14.22
C ILE A 236 -20.73 16.41 -13.91
N ALA A 237 -20.53 15.49 -14.86
CA ALA A 237 -20.83 14.07 -14.64
C ALA A 237 -19.89 13.45 -13.59
N GLU A 238 -18.59 13.78 -13.65
CA GLU A 238 -17.61 13.42 -12.61
C GLU A 238 -17.97 14.03 -11.26
N GLY A 239 -18.40 15.29 -11.24
CA GLY A 239 -18.77 15.96 -10.00
C GLY A 239 -20.00 15.34 -9.33
N LEU A 240 -20.97 14.89 -10.12
CA LEU A 240 -22.15 14.18 -9.60
C LEU A 240 -21.78 12.77 -9.13
N ALA A 241 -21.05 12.01 -9.95
CA ALA A 241 -20.58 10.68 -9.58
C ALA A 241 -19.82 10.71 -8.25
N TYR A 242 -18.86 11.61 -8.11
CA TYR A 242 -18.11 11.79 -6.87
C TYR A 242 -19.03 12.06 -5.67
N ASN A 243 -19.90 13.07 -5.76
CA ASN A 243 -20.75 13.46 -4.63
C ASN A 243 -21.66 12.33 -4.15
N TYR A 244 -22.23 11.56 -5.07
CA TYR A 244 -23.15 10.48 -4.73
C TYR A 244 -22.44 9.22 -4.25
N PHE A 245 -21.28 8.89 -4.85
CA PHE A 245 -20.46 7.77 -4.36
C PHE A 245 -19.85 8.06 -2.99
N SER A 246 -19.30 9.26 -2.75
CA SER A 246 -18.74 9.62 -1.43
C SER A 246 -19.80 9.60 -0.33
N LYS A 247 -21.05 10.00 -0.63
CA LYS A 247 -22.16 9.89 0.32
C LYS A 247 -22.54 8.43 0.61
N ALA A 248 -22.63 7.61 -0.43
CA ALA A 248 -22.90 6.18 -0.26
C ALA A 248 -21.80 5.48 0.54
N LEU A 249 -20.53 5.82 0.28
CA LEU A 249 -19.38 5.33 1.03
C LEU A 249 -19.41 5.76 2.49
N ASN A 250 -19.66 7.04 2.77
CA ASN A 250 -19.80 7.53 4.14
C ASN A 250 -20.88 6.80 4.91
N TYR A 251 -22.06 6.64 4.31
CA TYR A 251 -23.18 5.94 4.94
C TYR A 251 -22.81 4.47 5.22
N ALA A 252 -22.18 3.77 4.25
CA ALA A 252 -21.74 2.39 4.43
C ALA A 252 -20.71 2.27 5.57
N LEU A 253 -19.75 3.19 5.66
CA LEU A 253 -18.76 3.23 6.73
C LEU A 253 -19.39 3.53 8.10
N GLU A 254 -20.39 4.40 8.18
CA GLU A 254 -21.12 4.69 9.42
C GLU A 254 -21.86 3.46 9.98
N ILE A 255 -22.48 2.65 9.11
CA ILE A 255 -23.09 1.37 9.54
C ILE A 255 -22.01 0.41 10.05
N LEU A 256 -20.89 0.29 9.33
CA LEU A 256 -19.80 -0.60 9.70
C LEU A 256 -19.11 -0.19 11.02
N ASP A 257 -19.00 1.12 11.29
CA ASP A 257 -18.50 1.67 12.56
C ASP A 257 -19.40 1.32 13.75
N LYS A 258 -20.72 1.27 13.53
CA LYS A 258 -21.69 0.78 14.53
C LYS A 258 -21.59 -0.73 14.76
N LYS A 259 -20.63 -1.40 14.11
CA LYS A 259 -20.39 -2.85 14.12
C LYS A 259 -21.58 -3.66 13.63
N GLU A 260 -22.46 -3.04 12.85
CA GLU A 260 -23.58 -3.68 12.21
C GLU A 260 -23.12 -4.26 10.86
N GLU A 261 -23.60 -5.44 10.51
CA GLU A 261 -23.47 -5.93 9.15
C GLU A 261 -24.43 -5.15 8.24
N ILE A 262 -23.96 -4.78 7.05
CA ILE A 262 -24.83 -4.11 6.08
C ILE A 262 -25.74 -5.18 5.46
N ASP A 263 -27.03 -5.12 5.77
CA ASP A 263 -28.04 -6.01 5.20
C ASP A 263 -28.56 -5.52 3.84
N GLU A 264 -29.40 -6.34 3.20
CA GLU A 264 -29.97 -6.03 1.89
C GLU A 264 -30.84 -4.77 1.91
N SER A 265 -31.57 -4.52 2.99
CA SER A 265 -32.44 -3.33 3.11
C SER A 265 -31.62 -2.04 3.20
N SER A 266 -30.53 -2.08 3.96
CA SER A 266 -29.56 -1.01 4.11
C SER A 266 -28.87 -0.71 2.78
N TRP A 267 -28.52 -1.75 2.01
CA TRP A 267 -27.94 -1.59 0.67
C TRP A 267 -28.89 -0.96 -0.33
N GLU A 268 -30.17 -1.35 -0.33
CA GLU A 268 -31.19 -0.70 -1.16
C GLU A 268 -31.41 0.75 -0.78
N GLU A 269 -31.38 1.07 0.52
CA GLU A 269 -31.46 2.45 1.01
C GLU A 269 -30.26 3.28 0.54
N ILE A 270 -29.03 2.80 0.76
CA ILE A 270 -27.79 3.45 0.31
C ILE A 270 -27.86 3.73 -1.20
N ARG A 271 -28.29 2.73 -1.99
CA ARG A 271 -28.39 2.88 -3.45
C ARG A 271 -29.43 3.92 -3.84
N ARG A 272 -30.64 3.79 -3.30
CA ARG A 272 -31.78 4.67 -3.62
C ARG A 272 -31.49 6.12 -3.25
N GLU A 273 -30.93 6.38 -2.07
CA GLU A 273 -30.66 7.73 -1.58
C GLU A 273 -29.51 8.43 -2.32
N ASN A 274 -28.65 7.65 -2.97
CA ASN A 274 -27.50 8.15 -3.70
C ASN A 274 -27.62 7.99 -5.22
N HIS A 275 -28.82 7.67 -5.75
CA HIS A 275 -29.06 7.50 -7.19
C HIS A 275 -28.16 6.45 -7.84
N LEU A 276 -27.85 5.39 -7.10
CA LEU A 276 -27.01 4.30 -7.57
C LEU A 276 -27.91 3.13 -7.97
N THR A 277 -27.57 2.53 -9.10
CA THR A 277 -28.21 1.33 -9.64
C THR A 277 -27.15 0.27 -9.81
N TYR A 278 -27.50 -0.99 -9.56
CA TYR A 278 -26.55 -2.07 -9.71
C TYR A 278 -26.80 -2.80 -11.03
N ASP A 279 -25.78 -2.85 -11.88
CA ASP A 279 -25.80 -3.62 -13.12
C ASP A 279 -25.41 -5.07 -12.82
N GLU A 280 -26.41 -5.94 -12.73
CA GLU A 280 -26.22 -7.37 -12.45
C GLU A 280 -25.38 -8.08 -13.51
N LYS A 281 -25.40 -7.61 -14.77
CA LYS A 281 -24.69 -8.26 -15.87
C LYS A 281 -23.18 -8.04 -15.75
N ASN A 282 -22.79 -6.85 -15.32
CA ASN A 282 -21.39 -6.43 -15.25
C ASN A 282 -20.84 -6.41 -13.81
N ASN A 283 -21.66 -6.68 -12.80
CA ASN A 283 -21.30 -6.64 -11.38
C ASN A 283 -20.73 -5.28 -10.94
N VAL A 284 -21.34 -4.19 -11.42
CA VAL A 284 -20.87 -2.82 -11.17
C VAL A 284 -22.00 -1.91 -10.76
N LEU A 285 -21.66 -0.91 -9.95
CA LEU A 285 -22.58 0.14 -9.55
C LEU A 285 -22.53 1.29 -10.57
N ARG A 286 -23.70 1.76 -10.98
CA ARG A 286 -23.88 2.81 -11.98
C ARG A 286 -24.72 3.95 -11.44
N LEU A 287 -24.38 5.16 -11.81
CA LEU A 287 -25.19 6.34 -11.48
C LEU A 287 -26.44 6.39 -12.37
N ASP A 288 -27.64 6.46 -11.78
CA ASP A 288 -28.91 6.69 -12.48
C ASP A 288 -29.08 8.19 -12.75
N LEU A 289 -28.48 8.64 -13.85
CA LEU A 289 -28.58 10.01 -14.35
C LEU A 289 -30.04 10.45 -14.58
N GLY A 290 -30.93 9.52 -14.94
CA GLY A 290 -32.34 9.81 -15.15
C GLY A 290 -33.06 10.18 -13.86
N SER A 291 -32.77 9.48 -12.75
CA SER A 291 -33.33 9.82 -11.44
C SER A 291 -32.87 11.18 -10.94
N ILE A 292 -31.58 11.50 -11.13
CA ILE A 292 -30.99 12.80 -10.76
C ILE A 292 -31.67 13.92 -11.54
N GLN A 293 -31.85 13.75 -12.85
CA GLN A 293 -32.50 14.74 -13.70
C GLN A 293 -33.96 15.00 -13.27
N ARG A 294 -34.73 13.94 -12.97
CA ARG A 294 -36.10 14.06 -12.47
C ARG A 294 -36.17 14.82 -11.15
N GLU A 295 -35.27 14.51 -10.21
CA GLU A 295 -35.23 15.22 -8.93
C GLU A 295 -34.87 16.69 -9.10
N ALA A 296 -33.89 17.01 -9.94
CA ALA A 296 -33.51 18.39 -10.26
C ALA A 296 -34.69 19.19 -10.83
N MET A 297 -35.49 18.61 -11.73
CA MET A 297 -36.69 19.23 -12.28
C MET A 297 -37.78 19.47 -11.21
N VAL A 298 -37.97 18.53 -10.28
CA VAL A 298 -38.93 18.69 -9.16
C VAL A 298 -38.48 19.78 -8.20
N ARG A 299 -37.18 19.86 -7.89
CA ARG A 299 -36.59 20.92 -7.05
C ARG A 299 -36.72 22.30 -7.71
N LYS A 300 -36.51 22.40 -9.03
CA LYS A 300 -36.73 23.63 -9.83
C LYS A 300 -38.19 24.12 -9.75
N LYS A 301 -39.16 23.20 -9.75
CA LYS A 301 -40.58 23.54 -9.57
C LYS A 301 -40.92 24.02 -8.14
N LYS A 302 -40.13 23.61 -7.13
CA LYS A 302 -40.37 23.94 -5.70
C LYS A 302 -39.57 25.15 -5.18
N LYS A 303 -38.42 25.49 -5.78
CA LYS A 303 -37.60 26.65 -5.41
C LYS A 303 -37.27 27.50 -6.66
N LYS A 304 -37.71 28.76 -6.67
CA LYS A 304 -37.14 29.82 -7.54
C LYS A 304 -35.74 30.20 -7.02
N THR A 305 -34.74 29.33 -7.13
CA THR A 305 -33.35 29.66 -6.75
C THR A 305 -32.30 29.01 -7.67
N ASP A 306 -31.26 29.77 -7.97
CA ASP A 306 -30.38 29.72 -9.15
C ASP A 306 -29.41 28.53 -9.32
N LEU A 307 -29.37 27.54 -8.42
CA LEU A 307 -28.48 26.36 -8.59
C LEU A 307 -29.08 25.18 -9.38
N ALA A 308 -30.41 25.14 -9.56
CA ALA A 308 -31.06 24.07 -10.34
C ALA A 308 -31.04 24.33 -11.87
N THR A 309 -30.74 25.56 -12.27
CA THR A 309 -30.75 26.01 -13.66
C THR A 309 -29.61 25.40 -14.48
N PRO A 310 -28.33 25.43 -14.02
CA PRO A 310 -27.20 24.94 -14.82
C PRO A 310 -27.25 23.42 -15.07
N LEU A 311 -27.66 22.63 -14.07
CA LEU A 311 -27.67 21.17 -14.18
C LEU A 311 -28.80 20.64 -15.07
N SER A 312 -29.98 21.25 -14.99
CA SER A 312 -31.12 20.86 -15.82
C SER A 312 -30.93 21.22 -17.29
N GLU A 313 -30.32 22.37 -17.58
CA GLU A 313 -30.00 22.82 -18.94
C GLU A 313 -28.85 22.02 -19.58
N LEU A 314 -27.83 21.65 -18.80
CA LEU A 314 -26.70 20.86 -19.29
C LEU A 314 -27.08 19.41 -19.62
N LEU A 315 -27.93 18.78 -18.80
CA LEU A 315 -28.46 17.43 -19.06
C LEU A 315 -29.51 17.39 -20.17
N SER A 316 -30.10 18.53 -20.54
CA SER A 316 -30.98 18.64 -21.71
C SER A 316 -30.22 18.92 -23.02
N ASN A 317 -29.02 19.51 -22.95
CA ASN A 317 -28.18 19.79 -24.12
C ASN A 317 -27.29 18.61 -24.53
N THR A 318 -27.02 17.69 -23.59
CA THR A 318 -26.51 16.36 -23.94
C THR A 318 -27.70 15.55 -24.44
N ASN A 319 -27.68 15.15 -25.71
CA ASN A 319 -28.70 14.26 -26.30
C ASN A 319 -28.62 12.87 -25.66
N ILE A 320 -29.06 12.76 -24.40
CA ILE A 320 -29.25 11.49 -23.69
C ILE A 320 -30.56 10.90 -24.24
N ASN A 321 -30.48 10.34 -25.45
CA ASN A 321 -31.54 9.49 -25.96
C ASN A 321 -31.72 8.32 -24.97
N ASN A 322 -32.97 8.08 -24.59
CA ASN A 322 -33.46 7.15 -23.55
C ASN A 322 -33.04 5.67 -23.67
N THR A 323 -32.02 5.34 -24.47
CA THR A 323 -31.65 3.96 -24.79
C THR A 323 -30.31 3.49 -24.23
N GLN A 324 -29.55 4.31 -23.50
CA GLN A 324 -28.43 3.86 -22.65
C GLN A 324 -28.13 4.88 -21.53
N THR A 325 -28.72 4.68 -20.34
CA THR A 325 -28.80 5.69 -19.26
C THR A 325 -27.95 5.38 -18.04
N THR A 326 -26.80 4.73 -18.20
CA THR A 326 -25.99 4.29 -17.03
C THR A 326 -24.49 4.34 -17.34
N LYS A 327 -23.66 4.87 -16.43
CA LYS A 327 -22.19 4.93 -16.55
C LYS A 327 -21.52 4.05 -15.48
N ASP A 328 -20.54 3.25 -15.89
CA ASP A 328 -19.71 2.42 -15.00
C ASP A 328 -18.77 3.30 -14.17
N ILE A 329 -18.68 3.02 -12.87
CA ILE A 329 -17.87 3.80 -11.93
C ILE A 329 -17.09 2.83 -11.04
N ASN A 330 -15.78 2.75 -11.28
CA ASN A 330 -14.81 2.14 -10.37
C ASN A 330 -13.92 3.27 -9.82
N LEU A 331 -13.73 3.30 -8.50
CA LEU A 331 -12.89 4.28 -7.83
C LEU A 331 -11.58 3.60 -7.43
N SER A 332 -10.49 3.99 -8.11
CA SER A 332 -9.13 3.59 -7.77
C SER A 332 -8.34 4.81 -7.29
N SER A 333 -7.75 4.75 -6.10
CA SER A 333 -6.78 5.75 -5.65
C SER A 333 -5.38 5.17 -5.81
N ASN A 334 -4.56 5.81 -6.64
CA ASN A 334 -3.12 5.56 -6.67
C ASN A 334 -2.43 6.46 -5.65
N SER A 335 -1.65 5.88 -4.74
CA SER A 335 -0.68 6.62 -3.92
C SER A 335 0.45 7.24 -4.77
N THR A 336 0.62 6.76 -6.01
CA THR A 336 1.50 7.35 -7.03
C THR A 336 0.74 8.41 -7.84
N LYS A 337 1.15 9.68 -7.76
CA LYS A 337 0.50 10.77 -8.53
C LYS A 337 0.50 10.50 -10.05
N ASN A 338 -0.66 10.82 -10.64
CA ASN A 338 -0.92 11.17 -12.06
C ASN A 338 -1.11 10.03 -13.08
N SER A 339 -2.28 9.40 -13.07
CA SER A 339 -3.21 9.36 -14.21
C SER A 339 -4.41 8.50 -13.83
N LEU A 340 -5.63 9.02 -13.99
CA LEU A 340 -6.74 8.14 -14.37
C LEU A 340 -6.25 7.40 -15.63
N ASP A 341 -6.31 6.08 -15.61
CA ASP A 341 -5.88 5.23 -16.71
C ASP A 341 -6.33 5.86 -18.05
N SER A 342 -5.38 6.12 -18.94
CA SER A 342 -5.59 6.84 -20.20
C SER A 342 -6.57 6.11 -21.12
N SER A 343 -6.84 4.82 -20.86
CA SER A 343 -7.89 4.05 -21.51
C SER A 343 -9.30 4.59 -21.22
N PHE A 344 -9.53 5.26 -20.08
CA PHE A 344 -10.82 5.87 -19.71
C PHE A 344 -11.01 7.27 -20.34
N VAL A 345 -9.92 7.91 -20.76
CA VAL A 345 -9.90 9.26 -21.36
C VAL A 345 -9.88 9.20 -22.90
N GLU A 346 -9.24 8.19 -23.49
CA GLU A 346 -9.18 8.04 -24.96
C GLU A 346 -10.54 7.71 -25.58
N ASP A 347 -11.38 6.91 -24.90
CA ASP A 347 -12.78 6.67 -25.34
C ASP A 347 -13.66 7.94 -25.22
N LEU A 348 -13.26 8.91 -24.41
CA LEU A 348 -13.95 10.19 -24.19
C LEU A 348 -13.57 11.26 -25.23
N LEU A 349 -12.36 11.21 -25.79
CA LEU A 349 -11.92 12.11 -26.86
C LEU A 349 -12.48 11.72 -28.24
N TYR A 350 -12.90 10.47 -28.44
CA TYR A 350 -13.48 10.04 -29.72
C TYR A 350 -14.89 10.62 -29.95
N PHE A 351 -15.69 10.81 -28.90
CA PHE A 351 -17.03 11.38 -29.02
C PHE A 351 -17.10 12.91 -28.96
N ALA A 352 -16.14 13.57 -28.29
CA ALA A 352 -16.09 15.04 -28.26
C ALA A 352 -15.50 15.66 -29.55
N ASN A 353 -14.71 14.91 -30.33
CA ASN A 353 -14.09 15.40 -31.56
C ASN A 353 -14.89 15.14 -32.85
N MET A 354 -16.06 14.48 -32.79
CA MET A 354 -16.94 14.37 -33.97
C MET A 354 -17.82 15.60 -34.22
N GLU A 355 -17.90 16.57 -33.30
CA GLU A 355 -18.72 17.78 -33.49
C GLU A 355 -17.95 19.02 -33.96
N SER A 356 -16.63 18.94 -34.18
CA SER A 356 -15.84 20.08 -34.69
C SER A 356 -15.44 19.97 -36.17
N SER A 357 -15.89 18.95 -36.91
CA SER A 357 -15.47 18.72 -38.31
C SER A 357 -16.60 18.55 -39.35
N SER A 358 -17.86 18.89 -39.04
CA SER A 358 -18.95 18.83 -40.04
C SER A 358 -19.66 20.15 -40.35
N GLU A 359 -19.10 21.31 -40.02
CA GLU A 359 -19.61 22.61 -40.49
C GLU A 359 -18.56 23.44 -41.25
N VAL A 360 -18.03 22.89 -42.35
CA VAL A 360 -17.65 23.71 -43.52
C VAL A 360 -17.90 22.88 -44.78
N ASN A 361 -19.12 22.96 -45.36
CA ASN A 361 -19.33 23.05 -46.81
C ASN A 361 -20.83 23.11 -47.21
N SER A 362 -21.16 24.16 -47.98
CA SER A 362 -22.38 24.43 -48.76
C SER A 362 -23.67 24.71 -47.96
N LYS A 363 -24.37 25.83 -48.14
CA LYS A 363 -24.57 26.70 -49.31
C LYS A 363 -24.52 28.18 -48.97
#